data_AF-A0A355H508-F1
#
_entry.id   AF-A0A355H508-F1
#
_cell.length_a   1.000
_cell.length_b   1.000
_cell.length_c   1.000
_cell.angle_alpha   90.00
_cell.angle_beta   90.00
_cell.angle_gamma   90.00
#
_symmetry.space_group_name_H-M   'P 1'
#
loop_
_entity.id
_entity.type
_entity.pdbx_description
1 polymer ?
#
loop_
_entity_poly.entity_id
_entity_poly.type
_entity_poly.pdbx_seq_one_letter_code
_entity_poly.pdbx_strand_id
1 'polypeptide(L)'
;MLGELRNDHHVARKFFIEFMADPQNHWLSGDSLAGSTIIVDSANGAFSPIIKDLLKDYSADFIFTNTDPAHGINLRSGVADLEGVAFISADEIQNGLFSGYETLHQMLKKGQEQKDEIRNSSDLVLGFVFDGDGDRCFLLFYEPFQDRILVLGGDVLAYFQAKLLQRNYNWHKAPLFVNTVESDLEATRAAQQAGFETMQCAVGDKWILWQACFYDWQAKQNFYLNKITAPEFRIMLEEANSKLEKMVIDSKFDVLSATRTIMSLEKWVRDNMGDELVKSAYDNASQQRNNHFAIGSEESGHIIALAKMYSGNGTHPVFIGNSLKCALNSLAAILALRPEKNTPEFFEWLKNPFPSGFQKS
;
A
#
# COMPACT_ATOMS: atom_id res chain seq x y z
N MET A 1 28.04 -20.33 -18.41
CA MET A 1 27.96 -18.92 -17.98
C MET A 1 28.49 -18.89 -16.55
N LEU A 2 29.65 -18.28 -16.30
CA LEU A 2 30.16 -18.09 -14.93
C LEU A 2 29.46 -16.85 -14.38
N GLY A 3 28.71 -16.99 -13.29
CA GLY A 3 28.11 -15.86 -12.60
C GLY A 3 29.14 -15.16 -11.71
N GLU A 4 29.04 -13.84 -11.57
CA GLU A 4 29.85 -13.05 -10.62
C GLU A 4 29.02 -12.76 -9.36
N LEU A 5 29.65 -12.89 -8.18
CA LEU A 5 29.05 -12.49 -6.91
C LEU A 5 29.41 -11.03 -6.63
N ARG A 6 28.41 -10.17 -6.46
CA ARG A 6 28.57 -8.76 -6.07
C ARG A 6 27.83 -8.50 -4.76
N ASN A 7 28.46 -7.79 -3.83
CA ASN A 7 27.80 -7.34 -2.60
C ASN A 7 27.25 -5.92 -2.82
N ASP A 8 25.94 -5.84 -3.04
CA ASP A 8 25.23 -4.57 -3.24
C ASP A 8 24.48 -4.08 -2.00
N HIS A 9 24.75 -4.64 -0.81
CA HIS A 9 23.96 -4.36 0.40
C HIS A 9 23.78 -2.85 0.67
N HIS A 10 24.87 -2.09 0.67
CA HIS A 10 24.82 -0.64 0.93
C HIS A 10 24.10 0.13 -0.18
N VAL A 11 24.30 -0.26 -1.44
CA VAL A 11 23.69 0.40 -2.60
C VAL A 11 22.19 0.14 -2.61
N ALA A 12 21.76 -1.10 -2.40
CA ALA A 12 20.36 -1.49 -2.32
C ALA A 12 19.65 -0.83 -1.13
N ARG A 13 20.28 -0.82 0.07
CA ARG A 13 19.72 -0.14 1.25
C ARG A 13 19.53 1.35 1.02
N LYS A 14 20.55 2.03 0.48
CA LYS A 14 20.46 3.46 0.17
C LYS A 14 19.34 3.73 -0.82
N PHE A 15 19.29 2.96 -1.91
CA PHE A 15 18.26 3.09 -2.93
C PHE A 15 16.85 2.88 -2.36
N PHE A 16 16.65 1.87 -1.51
CA PHE A 16 15.38 1.62 -0.85
C PHE A 16 14.95 2.79 0.05
N ILE A 17 15.86 3.31 0.88
CA ILE A 17 15.56 4.46 1.76
C ILE A 17 15.20 5.71 0.92
N GLU A 18 15.95 5.99 -0.15
CA GLU A 18 15.69 7.12 -1.04
C GLU A 18 14.34 6.97 -1.76
N PHE A 19 14.02 5.76 -2.24
CA PHE A 19 12.73 5.45 -2.86
C PHE A 19 11.56 5.69 -1.88
N MET A 20 11.73 5.30 -0.62
CA MET A 20 10.71 5.46 0.42
C MET A 20 10.55 6.89 0.91
N ALA A 21 11.61 7.69 0.89
CA ALA A 21 11.58 9.10 1.27
C ALA A 21 10.99 10.01 0.16
N ASP A 22 10.88 9.52 -1.08
CA ASP A 22 10.35 10.29 -2.20
C ASP A 22 8.86 10.64 -1.98
N PRO A 23 8.48 11.93 -1.90
CA PRO A 23 7.09 12.37 -1.67
C PRO A 23 6.13 12.04 -2.83
N GLN A 24 6.62 11.47 -3.94
CA GLN A 24 5.77 10.90 -4.97
C GLN A 24 5.35 9.45 -4.67
N ASN A 25 6.05 8.80 -3.74
CA ASN A 25 5.80 7.43 -3.33
C ASN A 25 5.11 7.33 -1.96
N HIS A 26 5.25 8.35 -1.10
CA HIS A 26 4.48 8.49 0.13
C HIS A 26 3.69 9.81 0.15
N TRP A 27 2.54 9.84 0.83
CA TRP A 27 1.59 10.97 0.77
C TRP A 27 1.54 11.83 2.04
N LEU A 28 2.44 11.61 2.99
CA LEU A 28 2.55 12.43 4.21
C LEU A 28 3.54 13.58 4.01
N SER A 29 3.18 14.78 4.47
CA SER A 29 4.17 15.85 4.64
C SER A 29 4.89 15.69 6.00
N GLY A 30 6.12 16.19 6.11
CA GLY A 30 6.95 16.02 7.32
C GLY A 30 6.29 16.53 8.61
N ASP A 31 5.50 17.60 8.52
CA ASP A 31 4.80 18.19 9.66
C ASP A 31 3.41 17.60 9.91
N SER A 32 2.91 16.70 9.04
CA SER A 32 1.57 16.09 9.17
C SER A 32 1.39 15.28 10.45
N LEU A 33 2.48 14.88 11.10
CA LEU A 33 2.47 14.01 12.27
C LEU A 33 2.82 14.76 13.57
N ALA A 34 3.04 16.09 13.48
CA ALA A 34 3.44 16.87 14.64
C ALA A 34 2.39 16.76 15.76
N GLY A 35 2.84 16.53 16.99
CA GLY A 35 1.97 16.31 18.15
C GLY A 35 1.48 14.86 18.32
N SER A 36 1.66 13.99 17.33
CA SER A 36 1.29 12.57 17.45
C SER A 36 2.42 11.71 18.02
N THR A 37 2.04 10.70 18.81
CA THR A 37 2.93 9.63 19.28
C THR A 37 2.73 8.41 18.39
N ILE A 38 3.81 7.85 17.85
CA ILE A 38 3.76 6.69 16.97
C ILE A 38 4.64 5.58 17.55
N ILE A 39 3.99 4.49 17.96
CA ILE A 39 4.64 3.27 18.38
C ILE A 39 4.90 2.44 17.11
N VAL A 40 6.15 2.01 16.90
CA VAL A 40 6.55 1.29 15.69
C VAL A 40 7.00 -0.10 16.06
N ASP A 41 6.29 -1.10 15.55
CA ASP A 41 6.56 -2.53 15.69
C ASP A 41 7.10 -3.08 14.37
N SER A 42 8.39 -3.43 14.35
CA SER A 42 9.01 -4.04 13.16
C SER A 42 9.04 -5.56 13.18
N ALA A 43 8.26 -6.18 14.07
CA ALA A 43 8.15 -7.62 14.28
C ALA A 43 9.48 -8.34 14.52
N ASN A 44 10.49 -7.63 15.07
CA ASN A 44 11.88 -8.08 15.15
C ASN A 44 12.41 -8.56 13.78
N GLY A 45 11.88 -8.02 12.68
CA GLY A 45 12.05 -8.51 11.32
C GLY A 45 13.02 -7.71 10.45
N ALA A 46 12.82 -7.78 9.14
CA ALA A 46 13.68 -7.20 8.13
C ALA A 46 13.76 -5.66 8.20
N PHE A 47 12.74 -5.01 8.77
CA PHE A 47 12.72 -3.55 8.97
C PHE A 47 13.47 -3.08 10.22
N SER A 48 13.70 -3.94 11.21
CA SER A 48 14.43 -3.62 12.44
C SER A 48 15.71 -2.78 12.23
N PRO A 49 16.63 -3.13 11.30
CA PRO A 49 17.86 -2.37 11.09
C PRO A 49 17.71 -1.05 10.33
N ILE A 50 16.56 -0.77 9.70
CA ILE A 50 16.36 0.39 8.80
C ILE A 50 15.21 1.32 9.22
N ILE A 51 14.30 0.88 10.09
CA ILE A 51 13.06 1.62 10.35
C ILE A 51 13.28 3.01 10.96
N LYS A 52 14.32 3.16 11.80
CA LYS A 52 14.71 4.46 12.35
C LYS A 52 15.20 5.42 11.27
N ASP A 53 15.98 4.93 10.30
CA ASP A 53 16.47 5.74 9.19
C ASP A 53 15.32 6.18 8.27
N LEU A 54 14.32 5.31 8.10
CA LEU A 54 13.15 5.55 7.27
C LEU A 54 12.19 6.59 7.87
N LEU A 55 12.14 6.71 9.19
CA LEU A 55 11.22 7.61 9.90
C LEU A 55 11.87 8.89 10.43
N LYS A 56 13.19 9.04 10.30
CA LYS A 56 13.98 10.14 10.91
C LYS A 56 13.53 11.55 10.51
N ASP A 57 12.94 11.71 9.32
CA ASP A 57 12.60 13.02 8.74
C ASP A 57 11.12 13.41 9.04
N TYR A 58 10.36 12.55 9.72
CA TYR A 58 8.99 12.86 10.14
C TYR A 58 8.96 13.46 11.55
N SER A 59 8.16 14.50 11.74
CA SER A 59 7.98 15.14 13.05
C SER A 59 6.92 14.41 13.86
N ALA A 60 7.31 13.41 14.66
CA ALA A 60 6.44 12.70 15.61
C ALA A 60 7.24 12.18 16.82
N ASP A 61 6.56 11.87 17.93
CA ASP A 61 7.18 11.16 19.06
C ASP A 61 7.21 9.66 18.76
N PHE A 62 8.33 9.16 18.22
CA PHE A 62 8.49 7.76 17.85
C PHE A 62 8.97 6.89 19.00
N ILE A 63 8.24 5.82 19.29
CA ILE A 63 8.62 4.77 20.24
C ILE A 63 8.80 3.46 19.45
N PHE A 64 10.03 2.94 19.42
CA PHE A 64 10.34 1.72 18.68
C PHE A 64 10.27 0.50 19.59
N THR A 65 9.40 -0.45 19.27
CA THR A 65 9.23 -1.74 19.94
C THR A 65 9.53 -2.86 18.95
N ASN A 66 9.92 -4.05 19.45
CA ASN A 66 10.19 -5.20 18.57
C ASN A 66 11.10 -4.86 17.37
N THR A 67 12.27 -4.28 17.64
CA THR A 67 13.26 -3.85 16.63
C THR A 67 14.59 -4.59 16.71
N ASP A 68 14.60 -5.80 17.27
CA ASP A 68 15.81 -6.62 17.37
C ASP A 68 15.51 -8.10 17.03
N PRO A 69 15.96 -8.58 15.86
CA PRO A 69 15.79 -9.97 15.44
C PRO A 69 16.31 -11.02 16.44
N ALA A 70 17.22 -10.67 17.35
CA ALA A 70 17.69 -11.57 18.39
C ALA A 70 16.58 -12.00 19.37
N HIS A 71 15.49 -11.22 19.49
CA HIS A 71 14.34 -11.56 20.34
C HIS A 71 13.33 -12.51 19.68
N GLY A 72 13.56 -12.92 18.43
CA GLY A 72 12.69 -13.81 17.68
C GLY A 72 11.71 -13.04 16.78
N ILE A 73 11.78 -13.33 15.47
CA ILE A 73 10.92 -12.74 14.44
C ILE A 73 9.46 -13.12 14.73
N ASN A 74 8.56 -12.14 14.66
CA ASN A 74 7.12 -12.25 14.92
C ASN A 74 6.75 -12.74 16.34
N LEU A 75 7.68 -12.80 17.29
CA LEU A 75 7.37 -13.27 18.63
C LEU A 75 6.56 -12.21 19.39
N ARG A 76 5.24 -12.42 19.51
CA ARG A 76 4.29 -11.49 20.18
C ARG A 76 4.37 -10.08 19.59
N SER A 77 4.44 -10.02 18.27
CA SER A 77 4.72 -8.80 17.51
C SER A 77 4.25 -8.96 16.08
N GLY A 78 4.00 -7.85 15.41
CA GLY A 78 3.65 -7.82 14.00
C GLY A 78 2.19 -8.14 13.70
N VAL A 79 1.85 -8.15 12.40
CA VAL A 79 0.44 -8.14 11.94
C VAL A 79 -0.28 -9.47 12.14
N ALA A 80 0.43 -10.59 12.08
CA ALA A 80 -0.19 -11.92 12.01
C ALA A 80 -1.09 -12.23 13.22
N ASP A 81 -0.67 -11.82 14.42
CA ASP A 81 -1.44 -12.04 15.65
C ASP A 81 -2.62 -11.05 15.80
N LEU A 82 -2.73 -10.07 14.90
CA LEU A 82 -3.77 -9.03 14.89
C LEU A 82 -4.80 -9.24 13.77
N GLU A 83 -4.57 -10.18 12.84
CA GLU A 83 -5.49 -10.48 11.75
C GLU A 83 -6.88 -10.88 12.28
N GLY A 84 -7.94 -10.33 11.67
CA GLY A 84 -9.32 -10.53 12.12
C GLY A 84 -9.71 -9.87 13.44
N VAL A 85 -8.81 -9.14 14.12
CA VAL A 85 -9.12 -8.39 15.34
C VAL A 85 -9.57 -6.99 14.96
N ALA A 86 -10.73 -6.55 15.44
CA ALA A 86 -11.23 -5.19 15.17
C ALA A 86 -10.78 -4.16 16.21
N PHE A 87 -10.68 -4.58 17.47
CA PHE A 87 -10.18 -3.76 18.57
C PHE A 87 -9.66 -4.65 19.71
N ILE A 88 -8.80 -4.08 20.55
CA ILE A 88 -8.21 -4.73 21.71
C ILE A 88 -8.45 -3.83 22.94
N SER A 89 -9.11 -4.37 23.96
CA SER A 89 -9.41 -3.65 25.19
C SER A 89 -8.21 -3.52 26.12
N ALA A 90 -8.26 -2.54 27.04
CA ALA A 90 -7.24 -2.39 28.08
C ALA A 90 -7.07 -3.65 28.93
N ASP A 91 -8.15 -4.38 29.25
CA ASP A 91 -8.08 -5.62 30.03
C ASP A 91 -7.39 -6.75 29.27
N GLU A 92 -7.65 -6.87 27.96
CA GLU A 92 -6.96 -7.87 27.13
C GLU A 92 -5.44 -7.61 27.05
N ILE A 93 -5.03 -6.35 27.08
CA ILE A 93 -3.63 -5.92 27.11
C ILE A 93 -3.03 -6.10 28.51
N GLN A 94 -3.79 -5.94 29.60
CA GLN A 94 -3.22 -6.04 30.95
C GLN A 94 -3.22 -7.47 31.48
N ASN A 95 -4.31 -8.20 31.29
CA ASN A 95 -4.60 -9.47 31.94
C ASN A 95 -4.97 -10.59 30.95
N GLY A 96 -5.22 -10.26 29.68
CA GLY A 96 -5.74 -11.20 28.69
C GLY A 96 -4.72 -11.70 27.67
N LEU A 97 -5.24 -12.00 26.47
CA LEU A 97 -4.51 -12.62 25.36
C LEU A 97 -3.30 -11.79 24.91
N PHE A 98 -3.40 -10.46 25.03
CA PHE A 98 -2.40 -9.52 24.56
C PHE A 98 -1.45 -9.02 25.66
N SER A 99 -1.47 -9.65 26.85
CA SER A 99 -0.64 -9.26 28.00
C SER A 99 0.87 -9.34 27.78
N GLY A 100 1.34 -10.08 26.79
CA GLY A 100 2.75 -10.20 26.45
C GLY A 100 3.27 -9.27 25.35
N TYR A 101 2.43 -8.39 24.79
CA TYR A 101 2.75 -7.62 23.58
C TYR A 101 3.26 -6.22 23.94
N GLU A 102 4.57 -5.99 23.77
CA GLU A 102 5.23 -4.73 24.14
C GLU A 102 4.59 -3.52 23.46
N THR A 103 4.36 -3.60 22.14
CA THR A 103 3.74 -2.55 21.32
C THR A 103 2.39 -2.12 21.89
N LEU A 104 1.51 -3.07 22.18
CA LEU A 104 0.16 -2.79 22.68
C LEU A 104 0.18 -2.16 24.08
N HIS A 105 1.10 -2.61 24.95
CA HIS A 105 1.33 -1.99 26.26
C HIS A 105 1.81 -0.54 26.15
N GLN A 106 2.80 -0.26 25.29
CA GLN A 106 3.29 1.11 25.08
C GLN A 106 2.20 2.02 24.52
N MET A 107 1.42 1.52 23.55
CA MET A 107 0.29 2.24 22.99
C MET A 107 -0.77 2.57 24.04
N LEU A 108 -1.20 1.58 24.84
CA LEU A 108 -2.19 1.79 25.90
C LEU A 108 -1.70 2.80 26.93
N LYS A 109 -0.46 2.64 27.40
CA LYS A 109 0.18 3.55 28.36
C LYS A 109 0.21 4.99 27.83
N LYS A 110 0.72 5.19 26.61
CA LYS A 110 0.81 6.53 26.01
C LYS A 110 -0.55 7.14 25.72
N GLY A 111 -1.49 6.33 25.24
CA GLY A 111 -2.88 6.70 25.05
C GLY A 111 -3.54 7.21 26.33
N GLN A 112 -3.33 6.52 27.46
CA GLN A 112 -3.85 6.91 28.76
C GLN A 112 -3.15 8.16 29.31
N GLU A 113 -1.83 8.31 29.14
CA GLU A 113 -1.07 9.50 29.52
C GLU A 113 -1.56 10.75 28.77
N GLN A 114 -1.84 10.63 27.46
CA GLN A 114 -2.23 11.73 26.56
C GLN A 114 -3.75 11.81 26.34
N LYS A 115 -4.55 11.10 27.15
CA LYS A 115 -5.98 10.89 26.90
C LYS A 115 -6.78 12.17 26.74
N ASP A 116 -6.53 13.16 27.59
CA ASP A 116 -7.21 14.45 27.55
C ASP A 116 -6.75 15.31 26.38
N GLU A 117 -5.48 15.24 25.99
CA GLU A 117 -4.94 15.93 24.82
C GLU A 117 -5.57 15.40 23.54
N ILE A 118 -5.60 14.07 23.37
CA ILE A 118 -6.22 13.39 22.23
C ILE A 118 -7.70 13.78 22.13
N ARG A 119 -8.44 13.82 23.24
CA ARG A 119 -9.87 14.19 23.23
C ARG A 119 -10.14 15.65 22.83
N ASN A 120 -9.18 16.55 23.03
CA ASN A 120 -9.38 17.99 22.85
C ASN A 120 -8.60 18.58 21.66
N SER A 121 -7.84 17.78 20.92
CA SER A 121 -7.01 18.19 19.79
C SER A 121 -7.17 17.26 18.58
N SER A 122 -6.28 17.42 17.60
CA SER A 122 -6.11 16.49 16.46
C SER A 122 -5.04 15.41 16.72
N ASP A 123 -4.34 15.48 17.85
CA ASP A 123 -3.21 14.60 18.19
C ASP A 123 -3.69 13.14 18.34
N LEU A 124 -2.79 12.21 18.07
CA LEU A 124 -3.09 10.77 18.03
C LEU A 124 -1.98 9.96 18.72
N VAL A 125 -2.37 8.81 19.27
CA VAL A 125 -1.45 7.73 19.61
C VAL A 125 -1.71 6.57 18.65
N LEU A 126 -0.70 6.28 17.83
CA LEU A 126 -0.78 5.37 16.69
C LEU A 126 0.20 4.20 16.82
N GLY A 127 -0.12 3.09 16.17
CA GLY A 127 0.79 1.96 15.99
C GLY A 127 1.04 1.72 14.50
N PHE A 128 2.31 1.70 14.10
CA PHE A 128 2.74 1.14 12.82
C PHE A 128 3.21 -0.29 13.09
N VAL A 129 2.43 -1.27 12.66
CA VAL A 129 2.73 -2.68 12.90
C VAL A 129 3.04 -3.35 11.57
N PHE A 130 4.28 -3.78 11.43
CA PHE A 130 4.79 -4.48 10.25
C PHE A 130 4.93 -5.97 10.52
N ASP A 131 5.08 -6.78 9.49
CA ASP A 131 5.41 -8.19 9.65
C ASP A 131 6.92 -8.47 9.49
N GLY A 132 7.29 -9.74 9.64
CA GLY A 132 8.69 -10.16 9.76
C GLY A 132 9.56 -9.83 8.55
N ASP A 133 9.02 -9.82 7.33
CA ASP A 133 9.71 -9.44 6.10
C ASP A 133 9.32 -8.04 5.58
N GLY A 134 8.29 -7.42 6.15
CA GLY A 134 7.99 -6.00 6.00
C GLY A 134 7.19 -5.67 4.74
N ASP A 135 6.37 -6.60 4.24
CA ASP A 135 5.49 -6.38 3.09
C ASP A 135 4.03 -6.09 3.52
N ARG A 136 3.63 -6.51 4.72
CA ARG A 136 2.30 -6.25 5.32
C ARG A 136 2.34 -5.19 6.41
N CYS A 137 1.29 -4.38 6.50
CA CYS A 137 1.13 -3.38 7.56
C CYS A 137 -0.30 -3.29 8.03
N PHE A 138 -0.48 -3.22 9.36
CA PHE A 138 -1.69 -2.69 10.00
C PHE A 138 -1.42 -1.35 10.67
N LEU A 139 -2.46 -0.51 10.75
CA LEU A 139 -2.44 0.69 11.58
C LEU A 139 -3.26 0.47 12.84
N LEU A 140 -2.70 0.84 13.98
CA LEU A 140 -3.40 0.83 15.26
C LEU A 140 -3.71 2.24 15.71
N PHE A 141 -4.88 2.45 16.31
CA PHE A 141 -5.31 3.75 16.84
C PHE A 141 -5.79 3.59 18.28
N TYR A 142 -5.23 4.33 19.23
CA TYR A 142 -5.80 4.39 20.56
C TYR A 142 -7.09 5.23 20.55
N GLU A 143 -8.21 4.65 21.01
CA GLU A 143 -9.49 5.32 21.17
C GLU A 143 -9.67 5.78 22.63
N PRO A 144 -9.64 7.09 22.91
CA PRO A 144 -9.67 7.59 24.28
C PRO A 144 -11.06 7.50 24.92
N PHE A 145 -12.14 7.31 24.15
CA PHE A 145 -13.50 7.28 24.68
C PHE A 145 -13.88 5.93 25.29
N GLN A 146 -13.37 4.84 24.72
CA GLN A 146 -13.61 3.47 25.18
C GLN A 146 -12.37 2.81 25.82
N ASP A 147 -11.24 3.52 25.86
CA ASP A 147 -9.99 3.05 26.46
C ASP A 147 -9.52 1.71 25.84
N ARG A 148 -9.43 1.71 24.51
CA ARG A 148 -9.07 0.53 23.70
C ARG A 148 -8.21 0.92 22.50
N ILE A 149 -7.63 -0.07 21.85
CA ILE A 149 -6.88 0.11 20.60
C ILE A 149 -7.73 -0.43 19.45
N LEU A 150 -8.01 0.38 18.44
CA LEU A 150 -8.60 -0.05 17.17
C LEU A 150 -7.50 -0.64 16.29
N VAL A 151 -7.84 -1.71 15.56
CA VAL A 151 -6.95 -2.40 14.64
C VAL A 151 -7.51 -2.20 13.22
N LEU A 152 -6.74 -1.56 12.35
CA LEU A 152 -7.15 -1.26 10.98
C LEU A 152 -6.35 -2.18 10.04
N GLY A 153 -7.05 -3.20 9.53
CA GLY A 153 -6.52 -4.20 8.60
C GLY A 153 -6.46 -3.76 7.13
N GLY A 154 -6.01 -4.64 6.24
CA GLY A 154 -5.68 -4.30 4.85
C GLY A 154 -6.83 -3.68 4.05
N ASP A 155 -8.04 -4.21 4.17
CA ASP A 155 -9.21 -3.69 3.43
C ASP A 155 -9.60 -2.27 3.85
N VAL A 156 -9.55 -1.99 5.16
CA VAL A 156 -9.82 -0.65 5.71
C VAL A 156 -8.79 0.35 5.21
N LEU A 157 -7.51 -0.01 5.30
CA LEU A 157 -6.40 0.82 4.84
C LEU A 157 -6.48 1.09 3.33
N ALA A 158 -6.77 0.07 2.52
CA ALA A 158 -6.91 0.19 1.08
C ALA A 158 -8.08 1.09 0.68
N TYR A 159 -9.21 0.96 1.38
CA TYR A 159 -10.38 1.80 1.13
C TYR A 159 -10.09 3.27 1.39
N PHE A 160 -9.41 3.62 2.49
CA PHE A 160 -9.02 5.01 2.75
C PHE A 160 -8.09 5.55 1.67
N GLN A 161 -7.06 4.79 1.30
CA GLN A 161 -6.15 5.17 0.22
C GLN A 161 -6.91 5.39 -1.10
N ALA A 162 -7.83 4.50 -1.45
CA ALA A 162 -8.69 4.63 -2.63
C ALA A 162 -9.50 5.92 -2.59
N LYS A 163 -10.17 6.25 -1.48
CA LYS A 163 -10.93 7.50 -1.37
C LYS A 163 -10.05 8.75 -1.53
N LEU A 164 -8.84 8.74 -0.96
CA LEU A 164 -7.91 9.86 -1.14
C LEU A 164 -7.48 9.97 -2.61
N LEU A 165 -7.16 8.86 -3.26
CA LEU A 165 -6.85 8.80 -4.68
C LEU A 165 -7.99 9.40 -5.51
N GLN A 166 -9.22 8.92 -5.32
CA GLN A 166 -10.42 9.40 -6.01
C GLN A 166 -10.66 10.91 -5.83
N ARG A 167 -10.33 11.45 -4.66
CA ARG A 167 -10.44 12.88 -4.37
C ARG A 167 -9.36 13.71 -5.07
N ASN A 168 -8.14 13.18 -5.17
CA ASN A 168 -6.97 13.94 -5.59
C ASN A 168 -6.72 13.90 -7.11
N TYR A 169 -7.24 12.89 -7.83
CA TYR A 169 -7.07 12.79 -9.27
C TYR A 169 -8.39 12.62 -9.99
N ASN A 170 -8.44 13.16 -11.21
CA ASN A 170 -9.57 13.00 -12.11
C ASN A 170 -9.20 12.00 -13.21
N TRP A 171 -9.71 10.77 -13.11
CA TRP A 171 -9.51 9.74 -14.12
C TRP A 171 -10.47 9.90 -15.29
N HIS A 172 -10.03 9.48 -16.48
CA HIS A 172 -10.88 9.47 -17.67
C HIS A 172 -11.97 8.37 -17.64
N LYS A 173 -11.75 7.32 -16.84
CA LYS A 173 -12.70 6.24 -16.57
C LYS A 173 -12.64 5.88 -15.08
N ALA A 174 -13.63 5.15 -14.57
CA ALA A 174 -13.58 4.65 -13.20
C ALA A 174 -12.24 3.91 -12.95
N PRO A 175 -11.47 4.29 -11.92
CA PRO A 175 -10.25 3.56 -11.58
C PRO A 175 -10.61 2.19 -10.97
N LEU A 176 -9.69 1.24 -11.10
CA LEU A 176 -9.86 -0.14 -10.66
C LEU A 176 -9.34 -0.31 -9.23
N PHE A 177 -10.22 -0.85 -8.38
CA PHE A 177 -9.91 -1.36 -7.05
C PHE A 177 -9.90 -2.90 -7.11
N VAL A 178 -8.74 -3.51 -6.83
CA VAL A 178 -8.58 -4.97 -6.84
C VAL A 178 -8.50 -5.48 -5.41
N ASN A 179 -9.18 -6.56 -5.12
CA ASN A 179 -9.02 -7.27 -3.87
C ASN A 179 -8.98 -8.78 -4.08
N THR A 180 -8.53 -9.53 -3.08
CA THR A 180 -8.63 -10.99 -3.13
C THR A 180 -10.01 -11.45 -2.65
N VAL A 181 -10.30 -12.72 -2.87
CA VAL A 181 -11.53 -13.37 -2.37
C VAL A 181 -11.62 -13.44 -0.84
N GLU A 182 -10.54 -13.18 -0.11
CA GLU A 182 -10.51 -13.14 1.36
C GLU A 182 -10.99 -11.81 1.93
N SER A 183 -10.96 -10.75 1.12
CA SER A 183 -11.39 -9.42 1.53
C SER A 183 -12.88 -9.34 1.84
N ASP A 184 -13.25 -8.41 2.72
CA ASP A 184 -14.63 -8.09 3.06
C ASP A 184 -15.41 -7.66 1.80
N LEU A 185 -16.58 -8.29 1.60
CA LEU A 185 -17.50 -7.96 0.52
C LEU A 185 -17.97 -6.50 0.61
N GLU A 186 -18.11 -5.95 1.81
CA GLU A 186 -18.53 -4.55 2.00
C GLU A 186 -17.43 -3.56 1.65
N ALA A 187 -16.15 -3.91 1.80
CA ALA A 187 -15.05 -3.08 1.30
C ALA A 187 -15.15 -2.91 -0.22
N THR A 188 -15.47 -4.00 -0.92
CA THR A 188 -15.69 -4.00 -2.38
C THR A 188 -16.89 -3.12 -2.76
N ARG A 189 -18.03 -3.30 -2.09
CA ARG A 189 -19.24 -2.51 -2.34
C ARG A 189 -19.01 -1.02 -2.06
N ALA A 190 -18.29 -0.71 -1.00
CA ALA A 190 -17.96 0.66 -0.64
C ALA A 190 -17.03 1.31 -1.67
N ALA A 191 -16.02 0.59 -2.16
CA ALA A 191 -15.18 1.06 -3.26
C ALA A 191 -16.03 1.34 -4.52
N GLN A 192 -16.95 0.44 -4.88
CA GLN A 192 -17.86 0.65 -6.01
C GLN A 192 -18.74 1.90 -5.82
N GLN A 193 -19.32 2.09 -4.63
CA GLN A 193 -20.10 3.29 -4.30
C GLN A 193 -19.27 4.58 -4.31
N ALA A 194 -17.97 4.48 -4.02
CA ALA A 194 -17.01 5.58 -4.12
C ALA A 194 -16.59 5.89 -5.58
N GLY A 195 -17.09 5.15 -6.57
CA GLY A 195 -16.87 5.40 -8.00
C GLY A 195 -15.77 4.56 -8.64
N PHE A 196 -15.35 3.47 -7.99
CA PHE A 196 -14.38 2.53 -8.53
C PHE A 196 -15.05 1.42 -9.35
N GLU A 197 -14.35 0.97 -10.38
CA GLU A 197 -14.54 -0.38 -10.91
C GLU A 197 -13.89 -1.36 -9.93
N THR A 198 -14.49 -2.53 -9.72
CA THR A 198 -13.99 -3.50 -8.74
C THR A 198 -13.71 -4.84 -9.40
N MET A 199 -12.65 -5.51 -8.94
CA MET A 199 -12.28 -6.85 -9.38
C MET A 199 -11.81 -7.68 -8.19
N GLN A 200 -12.44 -8.82 -8.00
CA GLN A 200 -11.95 -9.84 -7.07
C GLN A 200 -11.05 -10.84 -7.80
N CYS A 201 -9.90 -11.16 -7.22
CA CYS A 201 -8.96 -12.17 -7.71
C CYS A 201 -8.70 -13.26 -6.67
N ALA A 202 -8.07 -14.36 -7.07
CA ALA A 202 -7.68 -15.41 -6.13
C ALA A 202 -6.65 -14.89 -5.12
N VAL A 203 -6.51 -15.59 -3.99
CA VAL A 203 -5.53 -15.27 -2.94
C VAL A 203 -4.10 -15.26 -3.49
N GLY A 204 -3.32 -14.28 -3.06
CA GLY A 204 -1.92 -14.07 -3.42
C GLY A 204 -1.69 -12.78 -4.21
N ASP A 205 -0.84 -11.92 -3.66
CA ASP A 205 -0.23 -10.71 -4.23
C ASP A 205 0.09 -10.79 -5.74
N LYS A 206 0.56 -11.94 -6.23
CA LYS A 206 0.90 -12.17 -7.65
C LYS A 206 -0.25 -11.85 -8.61
N TRP A 207 -1.51 -12.08 -8.19
CA TRP A 207 -2.67 -11.81 -9.03
C TRP A 207 -2.96 -10.31 -9.08
N ILE A 208 -2.76 -9.61 -7.97
CA ILE A 208 -2.83 -8.16 -7.89
C ILE A 208 -1.73 -7.52 -8.75
N LEU A 209 -0.48 -8.00 -8.60
CA LEU A 209 0.66 -7.55 -9.40
C LEU A 209 0.46 -7.81 -10.89
N TRP A 210 -0.18 -8.93 -11.25
CA TRP A 210 -0.54 -9.20 -12.64
C TRP A 210 -1.50 -8.13 -13.19
N GLN A 211 -2.58 -7.80 -12.46
CA GLN A 211 -3.50 -6.74 -12.88
C GLN A 211 -2.77 -5.40 -13.00
N ALA A 212 -1.94 -5.06 -12.02
CA ALA A 212 -1.14 -3.84 -12.06
C ALA A 212 -0.23 -3.77 -13.31
N CYS A 213 0.47 -4.87 -13.62
CA CYS A 213 1.32 -4.99 -14.81
C CYS A 213 0.52 -4.88 -16.11
N PHE A 214 -0.64 -5.55 -16.19
CA PHE A 214 -1.49 -5.53 -17.36
C PHE A 214 -2.05 -4.13 -17.64
N TYR A 215 -2.54 -3.42 -16.63
CA TYR A 215 -3.09 -2.06 -16.80
C TYR A 215 -2.02 -1.00 -16.98
N ASP A 216 -0.82 -1.17 -16.40
CA ASP A 216 0.35 -0.37 -16.75
C ASP A 216 0.70 -0.49 -18.23
N TRP A 217 0.71 -1.73 -18.73
CA TRP A 217 0.91 -1.98 -20.15
C TRP A 217 -0.17 -1.31 -21.00
N GLN A 218 -1.45 -1.47 -20.68
CA GLN A 218 -2.54 -0.78 -21.40
C GLN A 218 -2.38 0.74 -21.43
N ALA A 219 -1.91 1.37 -20.34
CA ALA A 219 -1.64 2.80 -20.32
C ALA A 219 -0.55 3.19 -21.36
N LYS A 220 0.55 2.43 -21.42
CA LYS A 220 1.60 2.63 -22.44
C LYS A 220 1.09 2.39 -23.86
N GLN A 221 0.26 1.37 -24.07
CA GLN A 221 -0.34 1.10 -25.37
C GLN A 221 -1.20 2.24 -25.88
N ASN A 222 -2.07 2.78 -25.02
CA ASN A 222 -2.91 3.93 -25.37
C ASN A 222 -2.06 5.13 -25.76
N PHE A 223 -0.94 5.34 -25.08
CA PHE A 223 0.04 6.36 -25.45
C PHE A 223 0.65 6.11 -26.84
N TYR A 224 1.09 4.88 -27.12
CA TYR A 224 1.65 4.52 -28.43
C TYR A 224 0.63 4.65 -29.56
N LEU A 225 -0.61 4.20 -29.38
CA LEU A 225 -1.67 4.26 -30.40
C LEU A 225 -1.99 5.70 -30.82
N ASN A 226 -1.80 6.67 -29.92
CA ASN A 226 -1.96 8.10 -30.23
C ASN A 226 -0.79 8.70 -31.03
N LYS A 227 0.34 7.99 -31.15
CA LYS A 227 1.59 8.48 -31.75
C LYS A 227 2.05 7.66 -32.95
N ILE A 228 1.65 6.39 -33.03
CA ILE A 228 2.09 5.44 -34.05
C ILE A 228 0.90 5.08 -34.94
N THR A 229 1.01 5.41 -36.22
CA THR A 229 0.00 5.09 -37.24
C THR A 229 0.38 3.89 -38.12
N ALA A 230 1.60 3.35 -37.94
CA ALA A 230 2.12 2.23 -38.72
C ALA A 230 1.23 0.98 -38.58
N PRO A 231 0.73 0.39 -39.69
CA PRO A 231 -0.12 -0.81 -39.65
C PRO A 231 0.56 -2.02 -39.01
N GLU A 232 1.87 -2.20 -39.26
CA GLU A 232 2.66 -3.29 -38.68
C GLU A 232 2.64 -3.27 -37.15
N PHE A 233 2.81 -2.09 -36.55
CA PHE A 233 2.73 -1.93 -35.10
C PHE A 233 1.36 -2.35 -34.55
N ARG A 234 0.26 -1.99 -35.25
CA ARG A 234 -1.09 -2.36 -34.83
C ARG A 234 -1.30 -3.87 -34.84
N ILE A 235 -0.82 -4.54 -35.89
CA ILE A 235 -0.88 -6.01 -35.97
C ILE A 235 -0.10 -6.66 -34.83
N MET A 236 1.14 -6.21 -34.59
CA MET A 236 1.96 -6.73 -33.49
C MET A 236 1.29 -6.48 -32.12
N LEU A 237 0.64 -5.32 -31.95
CA LEU A 237 -0.04 -4.94 -30.73
C LEU A 237 -1.27 -5.82 -30.47
N GLU A 238 -2.06 -6.09 -31.50
CA GLU A 238 -3.23 -6.98 -31.43
C GLU A 238 -2.83 -8.42 -31.07
N GLU A 239 -1.74 -8.93 -31.67
CA GLU A 239 -1.18 -10.23 -31.32
C GLU A 239 -0.69 -10.30 -29.88
N ALA A 240 -0.03 -9.23 -29.40
CA ALA A 240 0.42 -9.14 -28.02
C ALA A 240 -0.75 -9.09 -27.03
N ASN A 241 -1.78 -8.29 -27.33
CA ASN A 241 -3.00 -8.21 -26.52
C ASN A 241 -3.70 -9.54 -26.42
N SER A 242 -3.87 -10.23 -27.55
CA SER A 242 -4.48 -11.57 -27.57
C SER A 242 -3.74 -12.55 -26.66
N LYS A 243 -2.39 -12.48 -26.62
CA LYS A 243 -1.58 -13.34 -25.74
C LYS A 243 -1.74 -12.97 -24.27
N LEU A 244 -1.69 -11.68 -23.92
CA LEU A 244 -1.79 -11.20 -22.55
C LEU A 244 -3.21 -11.38 -21.99
N GLU A 245 -4.25 -11.05 -22.76
CA GLU A 245 -5.65 -11.26 -22.38
C GLU A 245 -5.94 -12.74 -22.14
N LYS A 246 -5.37 -13.64 -22.94
CA LYS A 246 -5.48 -15.08 -22.70
C LYS A 246 -4.88 -15.49 -21.35
N MET A 247 -3.76 -14.89 -20.93
CA MET A 247 -3.20 -15.14 -19.59
C MET A 247 -4.14 -14.69 -18.47
N VAL A 248 -4.86 -13.57 -18.66
CA VAL A 248 -5.91 -13.11 -17.74
C VAL A 248 -7.05 -14.14 -17.69
N ILE A 249 -7.61 -14.50 -18.84
CA ILE A 249 -8.77 -15.40 -18.97
C ILE A 249 -8.47 -16.78 -18.38
N ASP A 250 -7.31 -17.35 -18.73
CA ASP A 250 -6.92 -18.68 -18.29
C ASP A 250 -6.46 -18.70 -16.81
N SER A 251 -6.35 -17.54 -16.15
CA SER A 251 -5.69 -17.39 -14.85
C SER A 251 -4.32 -18.08 -14.84
N LYS A 252 -3.50 -17.79 -15.86
CA LYS A 252 -2.15 -18.35 -16.05
C LYS A 252 -1.17 -17.24 -16.29
N PHE A 253 -0.66 -16.65 -15.21
CA PHE A 253 0.35 -15.62 -15.32
C PHE A 253 1.74 -16.23 -15.56
N ASP A 254 2.29 -15.97 -16.74
CA ASP A 254 3.69 -16.24 -17.09
C ASP A 254 4.42 -14.91 -17.28
N VAL A 255 5.09 -14.47 -16.21
CA VAL A 255 5.87 -13.22 -16.18
C VAL A 255 6.85 -13.16 -17.35
N LEU A 256 7.59 -14.24 -17.61
CA LEU A 256 8.66 -14.25 -18.60
C LEU A 256 8.09 -14.07 -20.02
N SER A 257 7.00 -14.76 -20.33
CA SER A 257 6.32 -14.64 -21.62
C SER A 257 5.67 -13.26 -21.79
N ALA A 258 5.04 -12.72 -20.74
CA ALA A 258 4.47 -11.38 -20.74
C ALA A 258 5.54 -10.31 -20.96
N THR A 259 6.63 -10.34 -20.19
CA THR A 259 7.76 -9.41 -20.31
C THR A 259 8.39 -9.49 -21.69
N ARG A 260 8.64 -10.68 -22.24
CA ARG A 260 9.18 -10.83 -23.60
C ARG A 260 8.27 -10.25 -24.67
N THR A 261 6.96 -10.40 -24.52
CA THR A 261 5.96 -9.85 -25.44
C THR A 261 6.02 -8.32 -25.44
N ILE A 262 6.00 -7.71 -24.25
CA ILE A 262 6.10 -6.25 -24.07
C ILE A 262 7.44 -5.73 -24.61
N MET A 263 8.56 -6.37 -24.24
CA MET A 263 9.90 -5.96 -24.69
C MET A 263 10.08 -6.05 -26.20
N SER A 264 9.44 -7.02 -26.87
CA SER A 264 9.51 -7.16 -28.32
C SER A 264 8.81 -6.00 -29.03
N LEU A 265 7.66 -5.57 -28.51
CA LEU A 265 6.95 -4.38 -29.00
C LEU A 265 7.75 -3.11 -28.73
N GLU A 266 8.26 -2.93 -27.51
CA GLU A 266 9.06 -1.76 -27.18
C GLU A 266 10.35 -1.70 -27.99
N LYS A 267 10.97 -2.85 -28.29
CA LYS A 267 12.11 -2.90 -29.20
C LYS A 267 11.75 -2.37 -30.58
N TRP A 268 10.62 -2.82 -31.15
CA TRP A 268 10.13 -2.28 -32.42
C TRP A 268 9.93 -0.76 -32.35
N VAL A 269 9.35 -0.25 -31.26
CA VAL A 269 9.16 1.19 -31.06
C VAL A 269 10.50 1.92 -30.99
N ARG A 270 11.50 1.39 -30.26
CA ARG A 270 12.84 2.01 -30.19
C ARG A 270 13.51 2.04 -31.56
N ASP A 271 13.44 0.93 -32.31
CA ASP A 271 14.10 0.77 -33.60
C ASP A 271 13.46 1.65 -34.69
N ASN A 272 12.15 1.91 -34.63
CA ASN A 272 11.42 2.64 -35.69
C ASN A 272 11.01 4.08 -35.31
N MET A 273 10.73 4.34 -34.03
CA MET A 273 10.21 5.63 -33.55
C MET A 273 11.19 6.35 -32.60
N GLY A 274 12.23 5.66 -32.15
CA GLY A 274 13.24 6.20 -31.23
C GLY A 274 12.94 5.93 -29.76
N ASP A 275 14.01 5.99 -28.97
CA ASP A 275 14.03 5.69 -27.53
C ASP A 275 13.16 6.65 -26.69
N GLU A 276 13.07 7.91 -27.11
CA GLU A 276 12.33 8.96 -26.43
C GLU A 276 10.82 8.67 -26.35
N LEU A 277 10.25 8.02 -27.39
CA LEU A 277 8.83 7.68 -27.39
C LEU A 277 8.52 6.61 -26.33
N VAL A 278 9.42 5.65 -26.12
CA VAL A 278 9.27 4.67 -25.06
C VAL A 278 9.38 5.34 -23.70
N LYS A 279 10.39 6.19 -23.47
CA LYS A 279 10.51 6.97 -22.22
C LYS A 279 9.24 7.77 -21.90
N SER A 280 8.71 8.46 -22.91
CA SER A 280 7.46 9.22 -22.77
C SER A 280 6.26 8.35 -22.42
N ALA A 281 6.21 7.11 -22.92
CA ALA A 281 5.16 6.16 -22.56
C ALA A 281 5.27 5.72 -21.09
N TYR A 282 6.48 5.45 -20.60
CA TYR A 282 6.72 5.15 -19.19
C TYR A 282 6.38 6.34 -18.28
N ASP A 283 6.79 7.56 -18.64
CA ASP A 283 6.43 8.78 -17.91
C ASP A 283 4.90 9.01 -17.91
N ASN A 284 4.22 8.69 -19.01
CA ASN A 284 2.77 8.76 -19.13
C ASN A 284 2.06 7.74 -18.21
N ALA A 285 2.50 6.48 -18.22
CA ALA A 285 1.93 5.41 -17.39
C ALA A 285 2.24 5.59 -15.90
N SER A 286 3.32 6.30 -15.57
CA SER A 286 3.67 6.71 -14.22
C SER A 286 2.77 7.82 -13.65
N GLN A 287 1.78 8.32 -14.40
CA GLN A 287 0.79 9.27 -13.90
C GLN A 287 -0.47 8.56 -13.44
N GLN A 288 -0.88 8.80 -12.19
CA GLN A 288 -2.05 8.18 -11.55
C GLN A 288 -3.30 8.22 -12.43
N ARG A 289 -3.65 9.40 -12.97
CA ARG A 289 -4.82 9.60 -13.83
C ARG A 289 -4.83 8.78 -15.14
N ASN A 290 -3.66 8.33 -15.58
CA ASN A 290 -3.50 7.57 -16.83
C ASN A 290 -3.47 6.06 -16.60
N ASN A 291 -3.21 5.63 -15.36
CA ASN A 291 -3.25 4.21 -15.02
C ASN A 291 -4.63 3.85 -14.47
N HIS A 292 -5.22 2.81 -15.04
CA HIS A 292 -6.52 2.34 -14.60
C HIS A 292 -6.44 1.59 -13.27
N PHE A 293 -5.35 0.85 -13.02
CA PHE A 293 -5.12 0.22 -11.72
C PHE A 293 -4.82 1.30 -10.68
N ALA A 294 -5.74 1.53 -9.75
CA ALA A 294 -5.53 2.48 -8.67
C ALA A 294 -4.86 1.81 -7.47
N ILE A 295 -5.45 0.72 -6.99
CA ILE A 295 -4.99 0.04 -5.78
C ILE A 295 -5.43 -1.42 -5.79
N GLY A 296 -4.61 -2.26 -5.16
CA GLY A 296 -4.93 -3.64 -4.87
C GLY A 296 -4.60 -4.00 -3.42
N SER A 297 -5.43 -4.85 -2.78
CA SER A 297 -5.23 -5.23 -1.38
C SER A 297 -5.54 -6.69 -1.07
N GLU A 298 -4.85 -7.20 -0.05
CA GLU A 298 -5.21 -8.40 0.70
C GLU A 298 -5.64 -7.99 2.12
N GLU A 299 -6.58 -8.72 2.71
CA GLU A 299 -7.08 -8.47 4.07
C GLU A 299 -5.95 -8.46 5.11
N SER A 300 -4.95 -9.34 4.89
CA SER A 300 -3.72 -9.49 5.68
C SER A 300 -2.81 -8.25 5.74
N GLY A 301 -3.11 -7.18 4.98
CA GLY A 301 -2.39 -5.91 5.06
C GLY A 301 -1.33 -5.70 3.98
N HIS A 302 -1.28 -6.57 2.97
CA HIS A 302 -0.47 -6.37 1.77
C HIS A 302 -1.23 -5.45 0.80
N ILE A 303 -0.71 -4.23 0.58
CA ILE A 303 -1.36 -3.21 -0.27
C ILE A 303 -0.41 -2.75 -1.37
N ILE A 304 -0.89 -2.82 -2.61
CA ILE A 304 -0.17 -2.45 -3.81
C ILE A 304 -0.84 -1.24 -4.45
N ALA A 305 -0.11 -0.14 -4.56
CA ALA A 305 -0.52 1.05 -5.31
C ALA A 305 0.64 1.56 -6.14
N LEU A 306 0.33 2.25 -7.25
CA LEU A 306 1.33 2.81 -8.16
C LEU A 306 2.36 3.67 -7.41
N ALA A 307 3.64 3.34 -7.59
CA ALA A 307 4.81 4.09 -7.18
C ALA A 307 5.62 4.48 -8.42
N LYS A 308 6.60 5.35 -8.24
CA LYS A 308 7.50 5.80 -9.29
C LYS A 308 8.93 5.55 -8.87
N MET A 309 9.72 5.09 -9.83
CA MET A 309 11.15 4.90 -9.67
C MET A 309 11.89 5.73 -10.71
N TYR A 310 12.82 6.55 -10.22
CA TYR A 310 13.69 7.33 -11.08
C TYR A 310 14.94 6.53 -11.41
N SER A 311 15.16 6.33 -12.70
CA SER A 311 16.42 5.81 -13.21
C SER A 311 17.01 6.83 -14.18
N GLY A 312 18.32 6.75 -14.46
CA GLY A 312 18.96 7.61 -15.48
C GLY A 312 18.30 7.54 -16.87
N ASN A 313 17.43 6.56 -17.09
CA ASN A 313 16.67 6.36 -18.33
C ASN A 313 15.23 6.89 -18.27
N GLY A 314 14.78 7.55 -17.19
CA GLY A 314 13.43 8.12 -17.03
C GLY A 314 12.67 7.58 -15.83
N THR A 315 11.41 7.99 -15.70
CA THR A 315 10.49 7.55 -14.64
C THR A 315 9.87 6.22 -15.01
N HIS A 316 9.85 5.27 -14.08
CA HIS A 316 9.22 3.96 -14.28
C HIS A 316 8.12 3.74 -13.24
N PRO A 317 6.96 3.22 -13.66
CA PRO A 317 5.93 2.79 -12.73
C PRO A 317 6.40 1.54 -12.00
N VAL A 318 6.18 1.51 -10.69
CA VAL A 318 6.55 0.40 -9.82
C VAL A 318 5.36 0.04 -8.94
N PHE A 319 5.09 -1.26 -8.84
CA PHE A 319 4.02 -1.81 -8.02
C PHE A 319 4.66 -2.77 -7.03
N ILE A 320 4.83 -2.31 -5.81
CA ILE A 320 5.41 -3.09 -4.72
C ILE A 320 4.42 -3.10 -3.56
N GLY A 321 4.23 -4.27 -2.95
CA GLY A 321 3.72 -4.35 -1.59
C GLY A 321 4.84 -3.96 -0.66
N ASN A 322 4.65 -2.87 0.08
CA ASN A 322 5.62 -2.38 1.04
C ASN A 322 4.87 -1.82 2.24
N SER A 323 5.14 -2.42 3.38
CA SER A 323 4.41 -2.13 4.61
C SER A 323 4.56 -0.69 5.09
N LEU A 324 5.74 -0.07 4.96
CA LEU A 324 5.94 1.33 5.35
C LEU A 324 5.21 2.27 4.39
N LYS A 325 5.23 2.00 3.08
CA LYS A 325 4.47 2.81 2.11
C LYS A 325 2.97 2.70 2.42
N CYS A 326 2.50 1.49 2.72
CA CYS A 326 1.14 1.23 3.16
C CYS A 326 0.79 2.07 4.40
N ALA A 327 1.61 2.03 5.46
CA ALA A 327 1.40 2.79 6.68
C ALA A 327 1.27 4.30 6.42
N LEU A 328 2.26 4.88 5.73
CA LEU A 328 2.33 6.33 5.49
C LEU A 328 1.17 6.79 4.59
N ASN A 329 0.86 6.07 3.52
CA ASN A 329 -0.21 6.45 2.60
C ASN A 329 -1.60 6.28 3.21
N SER A 330 -1.80 5.24 4.01
CA SER A 330 -3.07 5.04 4.71
C SER A 330 -3.27 6.10 5.79
N LEU A 331 -2.22 6.43 6.54
CA LEU A 331 -2.29 7.51 7.52
C LEU A 331 -2.54 8.87 6.85
N ALA A 332 -1.86 9.17 5.73
CA ALA A 332 -2.14 10.38 4.95
C ALA A 332 -3.61 10.43 4.51
N ALA A 333 -4.15 9.31 4.01
CA ALA A 333 -5.54 9.23 3.60
C ALA A 333 -6.50 9.47 4.76
N ILE A 334 -6.26 8.85 5.91
CA ILE A 334 -7.06 9.04 7.12
C ILE A 334 -7.00 10.50 7.58
N LEU A 335 -5.80 11.07 7.73
CA LEU A 335 -5.62 12.45 8.17
C LEU A 335 -6.23 13.47 7.20
N ALA A 336 -6.28 13.14 5.92
CA ALA A 336 -6.86 14.00 4.91
C ALA A 336 -8.39 13.89 4.83
N LEU A 337 -8.99 12.78 5.28
CA LEU A 337 -10.42 12.48 5.20
C LEU A 337 -11.15 12.62 6.55
N ARG A 338 -10.41 12.69 7.67
CA ARG A 338 -10.97 12.82 9.02
C ARG A 338 -11.61 14.19 9.27
N PRO A 339 -12.53 14.28 10.25
CA PRO A 339 -12.96 15.56 10.82
C PRO A 339 -11.81 16.25 11.59
N GLU A 340 -11.96 17.56 11.80
CA GLU A 340 -10.94 18.41 12.46
C GLU A 340 -10.63 17.99 13.91
N LYS A 341 -11.59 17.40 14.63
CA LYS A 341 -11.44 17.00 16.03
C LYS A 341 -11.62 15.50 16.20
N ASN A 342 -10.94 14.95 17.19
CA ASN A 342 -11.21 13.60 17.68
C ASN A 342 -12.58 13.56 18.37
N THR A 343 -13.52 12.78 17.83
CA THR A 343 -14.84 12.54 18.42
C THR A 343 -15.16 11.05 18.46
N PRO A 344 -16.12 10.59 19.27
CA PRO A 344 -16.57 9.20 19.24
C PRO A 344 -16.97 8.74 17.82
N GLU A 345 -17.60 9.61 17.05
CA GLU A 345 -18.02 9.33 15.67
C GLU A 345 -16.83 9.15 14.72
N PHE A 346 -15.73 9.90 14.94
CA PHE A 346 -14.50 9.71 14.18
C PHE A 346 -13.90 8.32 14.41
N PHE A 347 -13.82 7.87 15.66
CA PHE A 347 -13.29 6.53 15.98
C PHE A 347 -14.22 5.41 15.51
N GLU A 348 -15.54 5.59 15.56
CA GLU A 348 -16.49 4.64 14.99
C GLU A 348 -16.36 4.56 13.46
N TRP A 349 -16.14 5.71 12.79
CA TRP A 349 -15.85 5.76 11.36
C TRP A 349 -14.52 5.10 10.99
N LEU A 350 -13.47 5.24 11.80
CA LEU A 350 -12.20 4.53 11.59
C LEU A 350 -12.38 3.01 11.69
N LYS A 351 -13.15 2.57 12.67
CA LYS A 351 -13.44 1.15 12.90
C LYS A 351 -14.26 0.55 11.77
N ASN A 352 -15.27 1.27 11.29
CA ASN A 352 -16.23 0.81 10.29
C ASN A 352 -16.41 1.88 9.20
N PRO A 353 -15.43 2.09 8.32
CA PRO A 353 -15.50 3.15 7.29
C PRO A 353 -16.50 2.83 6.17
N PHE A 354 -16.98 1.59 6.15
CA PHE A 354 -18.08 1.09 5.36
C PHE A 354 -19.01 0.26 6.26
N PRO A 355 -20.34 0.28 6.00
CA PRO A 355 -21.30 -0.42 6.84
C PRO A 355 -21.04 -1.93 6.84
N SER A 356 -21.14 -2.58 8.00
CA SER A 356 -21.11 -4.03 8.08
C SER A 356 -22.28 -4.63 7.29
N GLY A 357 -22.03 -5.71 6.56
CA GLY A 357 -23.03 -6.31 5.68
C GLY A 357 -24.23 -6.82 6.47
N PHE A 358 -25.45 -6.61 5.95
CA PHE A 358 -26.64 -7.25 6.49
C PHE A 358 -26.57 -8.76 6.22
N GLN A 359 -26.41 -9.59 7.26
CA GLN A 359 -27.03 -10.91 7.25
C GLN A 359 -28.55 -10.67 7.35
N LYS A 360 -29.25 -10.73 6.22
CA LYS A 360 -30.68 -11.08 6.28
C LYS A 360 -30.74 -12.53 6.73
N SER A 361 -30.92 -12.73 8.05
CA SER A 361 -31.34 -14.00 8.63
C SER A 361 -32.69 -14.43 8.08
#